data_AF-A0A7K0VJD5-F1
#
_entry.id   AF-A0A7K0VJD5-F1
#
_cell.length_a   1.000
_cell.length_b   1.000
_cell.length_c   1.000
_cell.angle_alpha   90.00
_cell.angle_beta   90.00
_cell.angle_gamma   90.00
#
_symmetry.space_group_name_H-M   'P 1'
#
loop_
_entity.id
_entity.type
_entity.pdbx_description
1 polymer ?
#
loop_
_entity_poly.entity_id
_entity_poly.type
_entity_poly.pdbx_seq_one_letter_code
_entity_poly.pdbx_strand_id
1 'polypeptide(L)'
;MKDGSYHEIDLKECHKWTREGCKSCPDFSAEHADVSTGGIGEDNDWTLTIVRTELGEEVINRMIADGSIIARPAQDDKEAMRLLRLLSIVSRRRWPEFADRAPSVGVPPPKKKADAPAPAAP
;
A
#
# COMPACT_ATOMS: atom_id res chain seq x y z
N MET A 1 23.31 4.81 -0.43
CA MET A 1 24.42 4.09 -1.12
C MET A 1 25.46 3.68 -0.06
N LYS A 2 26.50 2.89 -0.38
CA LYS A 2 27.49 2.45 0.64
C LYS A 2 28.38 3.60 1.17
N ASP A 3 28.28 4.78 0.57
CA ASP A 3 28.95 6.03 0.88
C ASP A 3 28.18 6.93 1.88
N GLY A 4 27.01 6.50 2.35
CA GLY A 4 26.17 7.29 3.25
C GLY A 4 25.41 8.44 2.56
N SER A 5 25.47 8.55 1.23
CA SER A 5 24.70 9.54 0.50
C SER A 5 23.21 9.18 0.45
N TYR A 6 22.38 10.23 0.55
CA TYR A 6 20.93 10.17 0.33
C TYR A 6 20.61 10.80 -1.03
N HIS A 7 19.93 10.03 -1.88
CA HIS A 7 19.46 10.49 -3.17
C HIS A 7 17.97 10.24 -3.26
N GLU A 8 17.21 11.30 -3.49
CA GLU A 8 15.77 11.25 -3.71
C GLU A 8 15.50 11.38 -5.21
N ILE A 9 14.65 10.50 -5.74
CA ILE A 9 14.21 10.50 -7.14
C ILE A 9 12.70 10.60 -7.14
N ASP A 10 12.14 11.53 -7.92
CA ASP A 10 10.69 11.69 -8.02
C ASP A 10 10.04 10.42 -8.58
N LEU A 11 9.13 9.83 -7.80
CA LEU A 11 8.36 8.66 -8.19
C LEU A 11 7.58 8.86 -9.50
N LYS A 12 7.14 10.09 -9.80
CA LYS A 12 6.45 10.41 -11.07
C LYS A 12 7.36 10.20 -12.26
N GLU A 13 8.65 10.51 -12.15
CA GLU A 13 9.62 10.23 -13.20
C GLU A 13 9.77 8.71 -13.39
N CYS A 14 9.73 7.96 -12.28
CA CYS A 14 9.88 6.52 -12.27
C CYS A 14 8.75 5.76 -12.98
N HIS A 15 7.56 6.37 -13.12
CA HIS A 15 6.41 5.73 -13.75
C HIS A 15 6.68 5.23 -15.18
N LYS A 16 7.59 5.86 -15.94
CA LYS A 16 7.93 5.47 -17.32
C LYS A 16 8.58 4.07 -17.42
N TRP A 17 9.11 3.54 -16.31
CA TRP A 17 9.69 2.20 -16.24
C TRP A 17 8.78 1.15 -15.57
N THR A 18 7.52 1.50 -15.28
CA THR A 18 6.55 0.56 -14.70
C THR A 18 6.26 -0.59 -15.69
N ARG A 19 6.46 -1.84 -15.24
CA ARG A 19 6.08 -3.02 -16.04
C ARG A 19 4.59 -2.98 -16.41
N GLU A 20 4.27 -3.26 -17.68
CA GLU A 20 2.89 -3.16 -18.19
C GLU A 20 1.86 -3.92 -17.36
N GLY A 21 2.18 -5.14 -16.91
CA GLY A 21 1.26 -5.92 -16.07
C GLY A 21 0.91 -5.26 -14.72
N CYS A 22 1.82 -4.47 -14.14
CA CYS A 22 1.57 -3.76 -12.88
C CYS A 22 0.56 -2.62 -13.03
N LYS A 23 0.36 -2.12 -14.26
CA LYS A 23 -0.62 -1.07 -14.56
C LYS A 23 -2.07 -1.55 -14.51
N SER A 24 -2.27 -2.86 -14.36
CA SER A 24 -3.59 -3.48 -14.29
C SER A 24 -3.80 -4.29 -13.01
N CYS A 25 -2.79 -4.44 -12.13
CA CYS A 25 -2.94 -5.20 -10.89
C CYS A 25 -3.93 -4.48 -9.95
N PRO A 26 -4.97 -5.17 -9.43
CA PRO A 26 -5.97 -4.56 -8.55
C PRO A 26 -5.65 -4.72 -7.06
N ASP A 27 -4.63 -5.51 -6.71
CA ASP A 27 -4.31 -5.87 -5.34
C ASP A 27 -3.12 -5.04 -4.85
N PHE A 28 -3.40 -4.17 -3.87
CA PHE A 28 -2.37 -3.37 -3.21
C PHE A 28 -1.79 -4.05 -1.97
N SER A 29 -2.60 -4.85 -1.27
CA SER A 29 -2.30 -5.28 0.10
C SER A 29 -2.07 -6.78 0.23
N ALA A 30 -1.81 -7.47 -0.89
CA ALA A 30 -1.68 -8.92 -0.96
C ALA A 30 -2.87 -9.61 -0.27
N GLU A 31 -4.08 -9.33 -0.76
CA GLU A 31 -5.34 -9.71 -0.11
C GLU A 31 -5.54 -11.23 0.03
N HIS A 32 -4.78 -12.03 -0.72
CA HIS A 32 -4.82 -13.50 -0.69
C HIS A 32 -3.74 -14.15 0.20
N ALA A 33 -2.91 -13.37 0.90
CA ALA A 33 -1.88 -13.91 1.80
C ALA A 33 -2.45 -14.26 3.18
N ASP A 34 -1.82 -15.19 3.90
CA ASP A 34 -2.10 -15.40 5.33
C ASP A 34 -1.73 -14.17 6.16
N VAL A 35 -0.58 -13.58 5.82
CA VAL A 35 0.00 -12.37 6.43
C VAL A 35 0.49 -11.44 5.33
N SER A 36 0.07 -10.18 5.37
CA SER A 36 0.52 -9.12 4.45
C SER A 36 1.31 -8.07 5.24
N THR A 37 2.49 -7.68 4.76
CA THR A 37 3.34 -6.68 5.43
C THR A 37 3.71 -5.53 4.48
N GLY A 38 3.82 -4.31 5.01
CA GLY A 38 4.23 -3.14 4.23
C GLY A 38 4.63 -1.94 5.09
N GLY A 39 5.56 -1.13 4.59
CA GLY A 39 6.03 0.10 5.24
C GLY A 39 5.31 1.33 4.69
N ILE A 40 4.05 1.52 5.05
CA ILE A 40 3.31 2.77 4.78
C ILE A 40 2.88 3.39 6.11
N GLY A 41 2.92 4.72 6.20
CA GLY A 41 2.63 5.46 7.44
C GLY A 41 3.68 6.53 7.73
N GLU A 42 3.57 7.17 8.89
CA GLU A 42 4.54 8.18 9.34
C GLU A 42 5.68 7.55 10.17
N ASP A 43 5.44 6.40 10.77
CA ASP A 43 6.39 5.73 11.66
C ASP A 43 7.24 4.70 10.91
N ASN A 44 8.42 5.13 10.45
CA ASN A 44 9.34 4.31 9.63
C ASN A 44 9.95 3.12 10.38
N ASP A 45 9.85 3.09 11.72
CA ASP A 45 10.38 1.99 12.54
C ASP A 45 9.39 0.83 12.69
N TRP A 46 8.18 0.97 12.12
CA TRP A 46 7.12 -0.05 12.19
C TRP A 46 6.71 -0.57 10.81
N THR A 47 6.28 -1.83 10.80
CA THR A 47 5.71 -2.47 9.60
C THR A 47 4.22 -2.68 9.81
N LEU A 48 3.40 -2.10 8.95
CA LEU A 48 1.97 -2.37 8.91
C LEU A 48 1.76 -3.84 8.52
N THR A 49 1.12 -4.60 9.40
CA THR A 49 0.91 -6.04 9.24
C THR A 49 -0.58 -6.35 9.31
N ILE A 50 -1.12 -6.99 8.26
CA ILE A 50 -2.51 -7.45 8.18
C ILE A 50 -2.50 -8.97 8.23
N VAL A 51 -3.20 -9.52 9.23
CA VAL A 51 -3.39 -10.96 9.41
C VAL A 51 -4.78 -11.34 8.91
N ARG A 52 -4.86 -12.36 8.06
CA ARG A 52 -6.11 -12.69 7.34
C ARG A 52 -6.68 -14.08 7.67
N THR A 53 -5.80 -15.06 7.82
CA THR A 53 -6.19 -16.47 8.02
C THR A 53 -5.85 -16.94 9.42
N GLU A 54 -6.47 -18.04 9.84
CA GLU A 54 -6.19 -18.69 11.12
C GLU A 54 -4.71 -19.09 11.25
N LEU A 55 -4.11 -19.58 10.15
CA LEU A 55 -2.68 -19.90 10.12
C LEU A 55 -1.81 -18.65 10.30
N GLY A 56 -2.15 -17.55 9.62
CA GLY A 56 -1.43 -16.28 9.80
C GLY A 56 -1.51 -15.76 11.22
N GLU A 57 -2.67 -15.89 11.86
CA GLU A 57 -2.89 -15.50 13.25
C GLU A 57 -2.09 -16.36 14.23
N GLU A 58 -2.09 -17.69 14.05
CA GLU A 58 -1.28 -18.61 14.85
C GLU A 58 0.22 -18.26 14.78
N VAL A 59 0.74 -17.99 13.58
CA VAL A 59 2.15 -17.63 13.37
C VAL A 59 2.49 -16.31 14.05
N ILE A 60 1.71 -15.25 13.83
CA ILE A 60 1.97 -13.93 14.41
C ILE A 60 1.89 -13.98 15.95
N ASN A 61 0.89 -14.67 16.50
CA ASN A 61 0.74 -14.80 17.94
C ASN A 61 1.92 -15.56 18.59
N ARG A 62 2.45 -16.58 17.92
CA ARG A 62 3.67 -17.27 18.39
C ARG A 62 4.89 -16.37 18.39
N MET A 63 5.09 -15.60 17.31
CA MET A 63 6.21 -14.65 17.20
C MET A 63 6.13 -13.52 18.24
N ILE A 64 4.92 -13.11 18.63
CA ILE A 64 4.73 -12.16 19.74
C ILE A 64 5.06 -12.84 21.08
N ALA A 65 4.55 -14.06 21.29
CA ALA A 65 4.71 -14.79 22.55
C ALA A 65 6.16 -15.19 22.84
N ASP A 66 6.95 -15.53 21.82
CA ASP A 66 8.37 -15.87 21.95
C ASP A 66 9.32 -14.67 21.91
N GLY A 67 8.78 -13.46 21.66
CA GLY A 67 9.55 -12.21 21.64
C GLY A 67 10.29 -11.95 20.33
N SER A 68 10.03 -12.72 19.26
CA SER A 68 10.59 -12.47 17.93
C SER A 68 10.14 -11.12 17.34
N ILE A 69 8.91 -10.68 17.66
CA ILE A 69 8.38 -9.37 17.27
C ILE A 69 7.63 -8.70 18.42
N ILE A 70 7.54 -7.37 18.36
CA ILE A 70 6.62 -6.57 19.15
C ILE A 70 5.47 -6.09 18.26
N ALA A 71 4.28 -5.94 18.84
CA ALA A 71 3.09 -5.50 18.12
C ALA A 71 2.35 -4.39 18.88
N ARG A 72 1.74 -3.49 18.12
CA ARG A 72 0.80 -2.48 18.60
C ARG A 72 -0.41 -2.40 17.65
N PRO A 73 -1.58 -1.91 18.09
CA PRO A 73 -2.72 -1.74 17.20
C PRO A 73 -2.37 -0.85 16.00
N ALA A 74 -2.65 -1.34 14.79
CA ALA A 74 -2.41 -0.59 13.56
C ALA A 74 -3.26 0.69 13.47
N GLN A 75 -4.41 0.72 14.16
CA GLN A 75 -5.35 1.84 14.20
C GLN A 75 -4.77 3.08 14.88
N ASP A 76 -3.70 2.93 15.66
CA ASP A 76 -3.00 4.06 16.27
C ASP A 76 -2.26 4.91 15.22
N ASP A 77 -1.86 4.32 14.09
CA ASP A 77 -1.34 5.03 12.92
C ASP A 77 -2.48 5.35 11.92
N LYS A 78 -3.10 6.51 12.13
CA LYS A 78 -4.20 6.98 11.28
C LYS A 78 -3.78 7.20 9.83
N GLU A 79 -2.51 7.58 9.59
CA GLU A 79 -2.02 7.86 8.25
C GLU A 79 -1.79 6.56 7.48
N ALA A 80 -1.19 5.55 8.11
CA ALA A 80 -1.07 4.20 7.54
C ALA A 80 -2.44 3.64 7.16
N MET A 81 -3.44 3.75 8.04
CA MET A 81 -4.81 3.28 7.77
C MET A 81 -5.47 4.05 6.62
N ARG A 82 -5.26 5.37 6.54
CA ARG A 82 -5.75 6.21 5.45
C ARG A 82 -5.11 5.83 4.12
N LEU A 83 -3.79 5.67 4.10
CA LEU A 83 -3.00 5.31 2.91
C LEU A 83 -3.34 3.90 2.42
N LEU A 84 -3.44 2.92 3.32
CA LEU A 84 -3.87 1.56 2.98
C LEU A 84 -5.18 1.61 2.19
N ARG A 85 -6.18 2.32 2.72
CA ARG A 85 -7.49 2.41 2.08
C ARG A 85 -7.44 3.14 0.74
N LEU A 86 -6.71 4.26 0.69
CA LEU A 86 -6.57 5.07 -0.53
C LEU A 86 -5.87 4.30 -1.65
N LEU A 87 -4.74 3.65 -1.34
CA LEU A 87 -3.91 2.96 -2.32
C LEU A 87 -4.58 1.67 -2.80
N SER A 88 -5.31 0.96 -1.94
CA SER A 88 -6.18 -0.16 -2.36
C SER A 88 -7.26 0.28 -3.34
N ILE A 89 -7.91 1.43 -3.12
CA ILE A 89 -8.88 2.00 -4.07
C ILE A 89 -8.21 2.35 -5.40
N VAL A 90 -7.04 3.00 -5.36
CA VAL A 90 -6.30 3.36 -6.58
C VAL A 90 -5.87 2.12 -7.36
N SER A 91 -5.42 1.06 -6.68
CA SER A 91 -5.06 -0.21 -7.30
C SER A 91 -6.26 -0.84 -8.00
N ARG A 92 -7.40 -0.97 -7.33
CA ARG A 92 -8.61 -1.55 -7.93
C ARG A 92 -9.14 -0.79 -9.14
N ARG A 93 -8.94 0.54 -9.21
CA ARG A 93 -9.31 1.35 -10.38
C ARG A 93 -8.48 1.08 -11.64
N ARG A 94 -7.33 0.44 -11.49
CA ARG A 94 -6.47 0.02 -12.61
C ARG A 94 -7.02 -1.21 -13.33
N TRP A 95 -7.93 -1.94 -12.67
CA TRP A 95 -8.47 -3.18 -13.21
C TRP A 95 -9.22 -2.92 -14.53
N PRO A 96 -8.91 -3.63 -15.63
CA PRO A 96 -9.52 -3.38 -16.91
C PRO A 96 -11.02 -3.68 -16.93
N GLU A 97 -11.81 -2.84 -17.61
CA GLU A 97 -13.28 -3.00 -17.70
C GLU A 97 -13.72 -4.29 -18.41
N PHE A 98 -12.87 -4.82 -19.29
CA PHE A 98 -13.13 -6.06 -20.02
C PHE A 98 -12.88 -7.32 -19.17
N ALA A 99 -12.22 -7.18 -18.02
CA ALA A 99 -11.88 -8.29 -17.14
C ALA A 99 -13.00 -8.55 -16.11
N ASP A 100 -12.79 -9.54 -15.24
CA ASP A 100 -13.75 -9.90 -14.19
C ASP A 100 -14.15 -8.69 -13.33
N ARG A 101 -15.43 -8.54 -12.97
CA ARG A 101 -15.88 -7.33 -12.26
C ARG A 101 -15.63 -7.35 -10.75
N ALA A 102 -15.30 -8.49 -10.14
CA ALA A 102 -15.18 -8.61 -8.69
C ALA A 102 -14.21 -7.59 -8.07
N PRO A 103 -13.02 -7.29 -8.66
CA PRO A 103 -12.09 -6.33 -8.05
C PRO A 103 -12.62 -4.88 -7.99
N SER A 104 -13.55 -4.51 -8.89
CA SER A 104 -14.09 -3.16 -8.99
C SER A 104 -15.41 -2.94 -8.22
N VAL A 105 -16.01 -4.01 -7.66
CA VAL A 105 -17.21 -3.90 -6.83
C VAL A 105 -16.94 -3.02 -5.60
N GLY A 106 -17.82 -2.04 -5.36
CA GLY A 106 -17.72 -1.14 -4.21
C GLY A 106 -16.61 -0.08 -4.30
N VAL A 107 -15.88 -0.01 -5.42
CA VAL A 107 -14.86 1.02 -5.62
C VAL A 107 -15.54 2.37 -5.88
N PRO A 108 -15.30 3.40 -5.04
CA PRO A 108 -15.92 4.70 -5.26
C PRO A 108 -15.36 5.36 -6.53
N PRO A 109 -16.18 6.18 -7.23
CA PRO A 109 -15.73 6.88 -8.42
C PRO A 109 -14.54 7.81 -8.12
N PRO A 110 -13.68 8.10 -9.10
CA PRO A 110 -12.61 9.07 -8.93
C PRO A 110 -13.18 10.42 -8.48
N LYS A 111 -12.59 11.02 -7.44
CA LYS A 111 -12.88 12.43 -7.12
C LYS A 111 -12.39 13.28 -8.29
N LYS A 112 -13.16 14.29 -8.69
CA LYS A 112 -12.67 15.32 -9.62
C LYS A 112 -11.34 15.85 -9.07
N LYS A 113 -10.28 15.83 -9.90
CA LYS A 113 -9.03 16.50 -9.53
C LYS A 113 -9.34 17.99 -9.38
N ALA A 114 -8.88 18.59 -8.29
CA ALA A 114 -8.72 20.04 -8.25
C ALA A 114 -7.69 20.42 -9.31
N ASP A 115 -7.89 21.57 -9.96
CA ASP A 115 -6.97 22.07 -10.97
C ASP A 115 -5.54 22.10 -10.40
N ALA A 116 -4.57 21.72 -11.22
CA ALA A 116 -3.18 21.78 -10.82
C ALA A 116 -2.84 23.24 -10.47
N PRO A 117 -2.14 23.50 -9.34
CA PRO A 117 -1.62 24.83 -9.08
C PRO A 117 -0.74 25.25 -10.26
N ALA A 118 -0.90 26.51 -10.68
CA ALA A 118 -0.11 27.08 -11.77
C ALA A 118 1.38 26.80 -11.53
N PRO A 119 2.16 26.47 -12.59
CA PRO A 119 3.58 26.24 -12.45
C PRO A 119 4.22 27.44 -11.75
N ALA A 120 5.04 27.15 -10.73
CA ALA A 120 5.82 28.19 -10.06
C ALA A 120 6.67 28.90 -11.12
N ALA A 121 6.58 30.23 -11.14
CA ALA A 121 7.37 31.06 -12.04
C ALA A 121 8.88 30.80 -11.80
N PRO A 122 9.70 30.88 -12.87
CA PRO A 122 11.15 30.61 -12.80
C PRO A 122 11.89 31.56 -11.87
#